data_AF-A0AA38LZL2-F1
#
_entry.id   AF-A0AA38LZL2-F1
#
_cell.length_a   1.000
_cell.length_b   1.000
_cell.length_c   1.000
_cell.angle_alpha   90.00
_cell.angle_beta   90.00
_cell.angle_gamma   90.00
#
_symmetry.space_group_name_H-M   'P 1'
#
loop_
_entity.id
_entity.type
_entity.pdbx_description
1 polymer ?
#
loop_
_entity_poly.entity_id
_entity_poly.type
_entity_poly.pdbx_seq_one_letter_code
_entity_poly.pdbx_strand_id
1 'polypeptide(L)'
;MALVEEIADALLANDFSSTDEAKKIKLASGSTIEESCIAATATIGEKIELRRAESVAKNGSSLSIYVHANKRIAVLLNFKGEMPKEDAYNIAMHVAAMSPKYMTQDEIPED
;
A
#
# COMPACT_ATOMS: atom_id res chain seq x y z
N MET A 1 10.56 -12.74 4.95
CA MET A 1 9.31 -12.01 5.23
C MET A 1 8.14 -12.72 4.53
N ALA A 2 7.98 -14.05 4.73
CA ALA A 2 7.04 -14.85 3.94
C ALA A 2 5.58 -14.36 4.09
N LEU A 3 5.12 -14.12 5.33
CA LEU A 3 3.77 -13.63 5.59
C LEU A 3 3.46 -12.28 4.91
N VAL A 4 4.43 -11.36 4.83
CA VAL A 4 4.21 -10.05 4.21
C VAL A 4 4.03 -10.19 2.69
N GLU A 5 4.82 -11.06 2.06
CA GLU A 5 4.73 -11.35 0.62
C GLU A 5 3.42 -12.08 0.30
N GLU A 6 3.05 -13.09 1.10
CA GLU A 6 1.76 -13.79 0.95
C GLU A 6 0.56 -12.86 1.08
N ILE A 7 0.58 -11.94 2.05
CA ILE A 7 -0.46 -10.92 2.20
C ILE A 7 -0.48 -10.00 0.97
N ALA A 8 0.67 -9.54 0.49
CA ALA A 8 0.74 -8.65 -0.67
C ALA A 8 0.17 -9.31 -1.94
N ASP A 9 0.51 -10.57 -2.17
CA ASP A 9 0.01 -11.34 -3.31
C ASP A 9 -1.51 -11.57 -3.22
N ALA A 10 -2.01 -11.92 -2.02
CA ALA A 10 -3.44 -12.09 -1.78
C ALA A 10 -4.23 -10.78 -1.99
N LEU A 11 -3.68 -9.65 -1.54
CA LEU A 11 -4.28 -8.33 -1.75
C LEU A 11 -4.29 -7.92 -3.23
N LEU A 12 -3.24 -8.25 -3.99
CA LEU A 12 -3.19 -7.95 -5.42
C LEU A 12 -4.15 -8.81 -6.26
N ALA A 13 -4.45 -10.03 -5.80
CA ALA A 13 -5.30 -10.98 -6.51
C ALA A 13 -6.80 -10.84 -6.22
N ASN A 14 -7.19 -9.99 -5.26
CA ASN A 14 -8.58 -9.84 -4.82
C ASN A 14 -8.98 -8.36 -4.76
N ASP A 15 -10.24 -8.08 -5.10
CA ASP A 15 -10.81 -6.76 -4.89
C ASP A 15 -11.25 -6.59 -3.43
N PHE A 16 -10.98 -5.42 -2.87
CA PHE A 16 -11.47 -5.00 -1.55
C PHE A 16 -11.66 -3.49 -1.53
N SER A 17 -12.63 -3.03 -0.76
CA SER A 17 -12.98 -1.60 -0.61
C SER A 17 -12.64 -1.04 0.76
N SER A 18 -12.25 -1.89 1.71
CA SER A 18 -11.85 -1.48 3.06
C SER A 18 -10.79 -2.40 3.66
N THR A 19 -10.09 -1.92 4.69
CA THR A 19 -9.13 -2.74 5.43
C THR A 19 -9.81 -3.93 6.13
N ASP A 20 -11.07 -3.82 6.54
CA ASP A 20 -11.79 -4.93 7.18
C ASP A 20 -12.24 -6.01 6.18
N GLU A 21 -12.51 -5.64 4.92
CA GLU A 21 -12.66 -6.61 3.84
C GLU A 21 -11.31 -7.27 3.52
N ALA A 22 -10.24 -6.49 3.46
CA ALA A 22 -8.90 -6.98 3.19
C ALA A 22 -8.47 -8.06 4.20
N LYS A 23 -8.73 -7.86 5.50
CA LYS A 23 -8.44 -8.83 6.56
C LYS A 23 -9.08 -10.21 6.35
N LYS A 24 -10.23 -10.27 5.67
CA LYS A 24 -11.01 -11.49 5.42
C LYS A 24 -10.57 -12.26 4.17
N ILE A 25 -9.67 -11.68 3.35
CA ILE A 25 -9.12 -12.37 2.18
C ILE A 25 -8.31 -13.58 2.64
N LYS A 26 -8.48 -14.70 1.94
CA LYS A 26 -7.75 -15.94 2.21
C LYS A 26 -6.38 -15.92 1.54
N LEU A 27 -5.37 -16.34 2.29
CA LEU A 27 -4.05 -16.68 1.77
C LEU A 27 -4.09 -18.03 1.07
N ALA A 28 -3.01 -18.37 0.36
CA ALA A 28 -2.85 -19.68 -0.30
C ALA A 28 -2.94 -20.87 0.67
N SER A 29 -2.64 -20.65 1.96
CA SER A 29 -2.80 -21.63 3.04
C SER A 29 -4.26 -21.95 3.38
N GLY A 30 -5.21 -21.13 2.91
CA GLY A 30 -6.64 -21.24 3.19
C GLY A 30 -7.13 -20.43 4.38
N SER A 31 -6.22 -19.97 5.26
CA SER A 31 -6.52 -19.04 6.35
C SER A 31 -6.66 -17.61 5.85
N THR A 32 -7.47 -16.81 6.52
CA THR A 32 -7.58 -15.37 6.26
C THR A 32 -6.29 -14.63 6.63
N ILE A 33 -6.13 -13.40 6.13
CA ILE A 33 -5.02 -12.52 6.53
C ILE A 33 -5.03 -12.29 8.05
N GLU A 34 -6.21 -12.04 8.63
CA GLU A 34 -6.36 -11.83 10.07
C GLU A 34 -5.93 -13.06 10.89
N GLU A 35 -6.40 -14.25 10.52
CA GLU A 35 -6.00 -15.50 11.19
C GLU A 35 -4.49 -15.74 11.09
N SER A 36 -3.90 -15.46 9.92
CA SER A 36 -2.46 -15.61 9.69
C SER A 36 -1.65 -14.62 10.53
N CYS A 37 -2.12 -13.38 10.70
CA CYS A 37 -1.53 -12.40 11.60
C CYS A 37 -1.64 -12.82 13.08
N ILE A 38 -2.77 -13.40 13.50
CA ILE A 38 -2.95 -13.93 14.87
C ILE A 38 -2.00 -15.11 15.12
N ALA A 39 -1.87 -16.03 14.16
CA ALA A 39 -0.94 -17.15 14.26
C ALA A 39 0.52 -16.69 14.35
N ALA A 40 0.90 -15.68 13.56
CA ALA A 40 2.21 -15.06 13.64
C ALA A 40 2.45 -14.38 14.98
N THR A 41 1.44 -13.66 15.51
CA THR A 41 1.48 -13.07 16.86
C THR A 41 1.74 -14.11 17.94
N ALA A 42 1.02 -15.24 17.90
CA ALA A 42 1.20 -16.33 18.86
C ALA A 42 2.60 -16.96 18.79
N THR A 43 3.19 -17.02 17.59
CA THR A 43 4.51 -17.60 17.38
C THR A 43 5.65 -16.65 17.76
N ILE A 44 5.52 -15.37 17.43
CA ILE A 44 6.57 -14.35 17.59
C ILE A 44 6.51 -13.70 18.97
N GLY A 45 5.33 -13.61 19.57
CA GLY A 45 5.11 -12.97 20.88
C GLY A 45 4.89 -11.45 20.82
N GLU A 46 4.85 -10.87 19.62
CA GLU A 46 4.52 -9.46 19.39
C GLU A 46 3.23 -9.34 18.59
N LYS A 47 2.41 -8.32 18.89
CA LYS A 47 1.14 -8.09 18.18
C LYS A 47 1.41 -7.74 16.71
N ILE A 48 0.93 -8.58 15.80
CA ILE A 48 0.99 -8.38 14.35
C ILE A 48 -0.44 -8.22 13.83
N GLU A 49 -0.68 -7.17 13.06
CA GLU A 49 -1.98 -6.90 12.44
C GLU A 49 -1.83 -6.20 11.09
N LEU A 50 -2.78 -6.43 10.18
CA LEU A 50 -2.91 -5.63 8.97
C LEU A 50 -3.46 -4.25 9.35
N ARG A 51 -2.56 -3.26 9.47
CA ARG A 51 -2.92 -1.90 9.91
C ARG A 51 -3.79 -1.14 8.91
N ARG A 52 -3.46 -1.22 7.62
CA ARG A 52 -4.15 -0.51 6.52
C ARG A 52 -3.96 -1.25 5.21
N ALA A 53 -4.96 -1.20 4.36
CA ALA A 53 -4.89 -1.66 2.98
C ALA A 53 -5.72 -0.72 2.10
N GLU A 54 -5.14 -0.33 0.96
CA GLU A 54 -5.79 0.47 -0.08
C GLU A 54 -5.43 -0.12 -1.43
N SER A 55 -6.36 -0.06 -2.37
CA SER A 55 -6.16 -0.49 -3.75
C SER A 55 -6.32 0.71 -4.69
N VAL A 56 -5.44 0.81 -5.68
CA VAL A 56 -5.50 1.87 -6.68
C VAL A 56 -5.52 1.22 -8.06
N ALA A 57 -6.67 1.31 -8.73
CA ALA A 57 -6.82 0.84 -10.09
C ALA A 57 -6.13 1.79 -11.07
N LYS A 58 -5.43 1.22 -12.06
CA LYS A 58 -4.72 1.99 -13.08
C LYS A 58 -5.68 2.82 -13.94
N ASN A 59 -6.85 2.31 -14.33
CA ASN A 59 -7.92 3.03 -15.05
C ASN A 59 -7.45 4.04 -16.14
N GLY A 60 -6.50 3.63 -17.00
CA GLY A 60 -5.96 4.48 -18.06
C GLY A 60 -4.88 5.50 -17.64
N SER A 61 -4.56 5.56 -16.34
CA SER A 61 -3.44 6.31 -15.79
C SER A 61 -2.13 5.52 -15.84
N SER A 62 -1.02 6.19 -15.53
CA SER A 62 0.31 5.63 -15.34
C SER A 62 0.62 5.53 -13.84
N LEU A 63 1.41 4.52 -13.45
CA LEU A 63 1.81 4.28 -12.06
C LEU A 63 3.34 4.34 -11.93
N SER A 64 3.82 4.94 -10.86
CA SER A 64 5.23 4.88 -10.41
C SER A 64 5.29 4.59 -8.91
N ILE A 65 6.27 3.81 -8.47
CA ILE A 65 6.41 3.41 -7.07
C ILE A 65 7.82 3.75 -6.60
N TYR A 66 7.92 4.37 -5.42
CA TYR A 66 9.17 4.59 -4.72
C TYR A 66 9.09 4.01 -3.31
N VAL A 67 10.09 3.23 -2.90
CA VAL A 67 10.19 2.65 -1.56
C VAL A 67 11.49 3.12 -0.92
N HIS A 68 11.38 3.77 0.23
CA HIS A 68 12.49 4.37 0.97
C HIS A 68 12.73 3.66 2.31
N ALA A 69 13.99 3.69 2.76
CA ALA A 69 14.51 3.24 4.05
C ALA A 69 13.90 1.93 4.59
N ASN A 70 14.51 0.79 4.30
CA ASN A 70 14.14 -0.53 4.82
C ASN A 70 12.63 -0.85 4.69
N LYS A 71 12.00 -0.39 3.60
CA LYS A 71 10.56 -0.55 3.31
C LYS A 71 9.63 0.13 4.31
N ARG A 72 10.10 1.13 5.07
CA ARG A 72 9.29 1.86 6.05
C ARG A 72 8.42 2.95 5.43
N ILE A 73 8.84 3.50 4.30
CA ILE A 73 8.11 4.52 3.56
C ILE A 73 7.95 4.04 2.12
N ALA A 74 6.74 4.09 1.60
CA ALA A 74 6.44 3.79 0.21
C ALA A 74 5.47 4.84 -0.33
N VAL A 75 5.66 5.22 -1.59
CA VAL A 75 4.80 6.14 -2.34
C VAL A 75 4.38 5.46 -3.62
N LEU A 76 3.08 5.52 -3.92
CA LEU A 76 2.49 5.15 -5.20
C LEU A 76 1.99 6.43 -5.86
N LEU A 77 2.62 6.81 -6.96
CA LEU A 77 2.21 7.93 -7.80
C LEU A 77 1.27 7.41 -8.89
N ASN A 78 0.04 7.91 -8.92
CA ASN A 78 -0.94 7.65 -9.97
C ASN A 78 -1.20 8.95 -10.75
N PHE A 79 -0.93 8.96 -12.05
CA PHE A 79 -0.96 10.17 -12.87
C PHE A 79 -1.48 9.92 -14.28
N LYS A 80 -2.10 10.92 -14.89
CA LYS A 80 -2.57 10.85 -16.29
C LYS A 80 -1.49 11.35 -17.25
N GLY A 81 -1.46 10.79 -18.45
CA GLY A 81 -0.51 11.16 -19.50
C GLY A 81 0.80 10.38 -19.46
N GLU A 82 1.72 10.79 -20.34
CA GLU A 82 3.05 10.19 -20.46
C GLU A 82 4.10 11.08 -19.80
N MET A 83 4.99 10.45 -19.05
CA MET A 83 6.13 11.08 -18.39
C MET A 83 7.29 10.07 -18.41
N PRO A 84 8.55 10.52 -18.55
CA PRO A 84 9.70 9.64 -18.37
C PRO A 84 9.64 8.92 -17.01
N LYS A 85 9.98 7.63 -16.99
CA LYS A 85 9.92 6.82 -15.76
C LYS A 85 10.77 7.41 -14.64
N GLU A 86 11.92 7.98 -14.99
CA GLU A 86 12.84 8.62 -14.05
C GLU A 86 12.22 9.86 -13.40
N ASP A 87 11.52 10.70 -14.17
CA ASP A 87 10.83 11.88 -13.64
C ASP A 87 9.70 11.48 -12.68
N ALA A 88 8.88 10.49 -13.05
CA ALA A 88 7.82 9.98 -12.20
C ALA A 88 8.35 9.34 -10.91
N TYR A 89 9.50 8.65 -10.99
CA TYR A 89 10.21 8.11 -9.83
C TYR A 89 10.76 9.22 -8.93
N ASN A 90 11.34 10.26 -9.50
CA ASN A 90 11.86 11.43 -8.76
C ASN A 90 10.74 12.20 -8.05
N ILE A 91 9.56 12.32 -8.67
CA ILE A 91 8.37 12.90 -8.02
C ILE A 91 7.94 12.02 -6.83
N ALA A 92 7.85 10.70 -7.00
CA ALA A 92 7.50 9.80 -5.90
C ALA A 92 8.52 9.86 -4.74
N MET A 93 9.81 10.03 -5.05
CA MET A 93 10.87 10.28 -4.08
C MET A 93 10.69 11.62 -3.35
N HIS A 94 10.35 12.69 -4.08
CA HIS A 94 10.07 13.99 -3.49
C HIS A 94 8.89 13.92 -2.50
N VAL A 95 7.79 13.25 -2.89
CA VAL A 95 6.62 13.02 -2.02
C VAL A 95 7.01 12.23 -0.77
N ALA A 96 7.87 11.21 -0.90
CA ALA A 96 8.34 10.44 0.25
C ALA A 96 9.15 11.29 1.25
N ALA A 97 9.90 12.28 0.75
CA ALA A 97 10.72 13.16 1.57
C ALA A 97 9.92 14.31 2.20
N MET A 98 9.02 14.94 1.44
CA MET A 98 8.27 16.13 1.88
C MET A 98 6.95 15.80 2.57
N SER A 99 6.39 14.60 2.33
CA SER A 99 5.08 14.17 2.83
C SER A 99 3.96 15.22 2.67
N PRO A 100 3.76 15.81 1.47
CA PRO A 100 2.73 16.81 1.24
C PRO A 100 1.34 16.21 1.52
N LYS A 101 0.46 17.01 2.13
CA LYS A 101 -0.91 16.59 2.45
C LYS A 101 -1.90 16.82 1.31
N TYR A 102 -1.61 17.76 0.44
CA TYR A 102 -2.50 18.25 -0.62
C TYR A 102 -1.72 18.40 -1.92
N MET A 103 -2.40 18.24 -3.05
CA MET A 103 -1.82 18.38 -4.39
C MET A 103 -1.81 19.85 -4.84
N THR A 104 -2.87 20.59 -4.50
CA THR A 104 -3.06 21.98 -4.91
C THR A 104 -3.42 22.84 -3.70
N GLN A 105 -3.30 24.17 -3.85
CA GLN A 105 -3.64 25.10 -2.77
C GLN A 105 -5.13 25.09 -2.44
N ASP A 106 -5.98 24.89 -3.45
CA ASP A 106 -7.45 24.88 -3.30
C ASP A 106 -7.97 23.68 -2.50
N GLU A 107 -7.14 22.64 -2.30
CA GLU A 107 -7.47 21.48 -1.47
C GLU A 107 -7.23 21.72 0.04
N ILE A 108 -6.60 22.84 0.39
CA ILE A 108 -6.31 23.20 1.79
C ILE A 108 -7.62 23.66 2.45
N PRO A 109 -8.06 23.05 3.57
CA PRO A 109 -9.24 23.51 4.31
C PRO A 109 -9.09 24.96 4.76
N GLU A 110 -10.17 25.75 4.65
CA GLU A 110 -10.20 27.17 5.03
C GLU A 110 -10.41 27.41 6.55
N ASP A 111 -10.53 26.35 7.34
CA ASP A 111 -10.81 26.39 8.79
C ASP A 111 -9.58 26.75 9.65
#